data_AF-A0A523HV96-F1
#
_entry.id   AF-A0A523HV96-F1
#
_cell.length_a   1.000
_cell.length_b   1.000
_cell.length_c   1.000
_cell.angle_alpha   90.00
_cell.angle_beta   90.00
_cell.angle_gamma   90.00
#
_symmetry.space_group_name_H-M   'P 1'
#
loop_
_entity.id
_entity.type
_entity.pdbx_description
1 polymer ?
#
loop_
_entity_poly.entity_id
_entity_poly.type
_entity_poly.pdbx_seq_one_letter_code
_entity_poly.pdbx_strand_id
1 'polypeptide(L)'
;MKEFKVKVEVKLKPVVLDPQGKTVLTALHNLGYEKVEDARIGKLIELKIMDSDAGNVRERVNDMCKKLLANPVIEDFVVKVEE
;
A
#
# COMPACT_ATOMS: atom_id res chain seq x y z
N MET A 1 -20.34 -16.25 9.69
CA MET A 1 -19.43 -15.15 9.31
C MET A 1 -18.07 -15.50 9.85
N LYS A 2 -17.03 -15.25 9.06
CA LYS A 2 -15.63 -15.39 9.41
C LYS A 2 -15.00 -14.00 9.44
N GLU A 3 -13.93 -13.89 10.21
CA GLU A 3 -13.09 -12.71 10.23
C GLU A 3 -12.06 -12.82 9.11
N PHE A 4 -11.83 -11.73 8.39
CA PHE A 4 -10.77 -11.60 7.40
C PHE A 4 -9.91 -10.39 7.73
N LYS A 5 -8.59 -10.60 7.77
CA LYS A 5 -7.60 -9.54 7.88
C LYS A 5 -7.12 -9.19 6.49
N VAL A 6 -7.25 -7.93 6.12
CA VAL A 6 -6.88 -7.46 4.79
C VAL A 6 -5.81 -6.40 4.90
N LYS A 7 -4.74 -6.55 4.11
CA LYS A 7 -3.68 -5.57 3.96
C LYS A 7 -3.75 -5.00 2.56
N VAL A 8 -3.86 -3.67 2.48
CA VAL A 8 -3.77 -2.91 1.23
C VAL A 8 -2.50 -2.10 1.26
N GLU A 9 -1.54 -2.48 0.42
CA GLU A 9 -0.32 -1.71 0.18
C GLU A 9 -0.58 -0.74 -0.98
N VAL A 10 -0.48 0.57 -0.74
CA VAL A 10 -0.64 1.61 -1.76
C VAL A 10 0.70 2.31 -1.97
N LYS A 11 1.15 2.41 -3.22
CA LYS A 11 2.45 3.01 -3.59
C LYS A 11 2.29 3.96 -4.76
N LEU A 12 3.05 5.06 -4.78
CA LEU A 12 3.11 5.92 -5.95
C LEU A 12 3.62 5.13 -7.16
N LYS A 13 2.98 5.30 -8.31
CA LYS A 13 3.40 4.71 -9.59
C LYS A 13 4.88 5.04 -9.85
N PRO A 14 5.66 4.17 -10.52
CA PRO A 14 7.10 4.36 -10.69
C PRO A 14 7.50 5.72 -11.31
N VAL A 15 6.68 6.22 -12.25
CA VAL A 15 6.90 7.50 -12.95
C VAL A 15 6.57 8.74 -12.11
N VAL A 16 5.90 8.56 -10.97
CA VAL A 16 5.52 9.66 -10.08
C VAL A 16 6.65 9.92 -9.10
N LEU A 17 7.06 11.19 -9.02
CA LEU A 17 8.08 11.66 -8.08
C LEU A 17 7.59 11.50 -6.64
N ASP A 18 8.46 10.99 -5.77
CA ASP A 18 8.23 10.84 -4.34
C ASP A 18 9.21 11.71 -3.53
N PRO A 19 8.84 12.97 -3.20
CA PRO A 19 9.68 13.84 -2.38
C PRO A 19 9.95 13.30 -0.96
N GLN A 20 9.02 12.53 -0.40
CA GLN A 20 9.17 11.96 0.94
C GLN A 20 10.21 10.84 0.93
N GLY A 21 10.12 9.93 -0.05
CA GLY A 21 11.12 8.90 -0.29
C GLY A 21 12.52 9.46 -0.47
N LYS A 22 12.67 10.54 -1.25
CA LYS A 22 13.97 11.20 -1.40
C LYS A 22 14.50 11.83 -0.12
N THR A 23 13.63 12.39 0.72
CA THR A 23 14.04 12.89 2.04
C THR A 23 14.55 11.76 2.93
N VAL A 24 13.86 10.61 2.93
CA VAL A 24 14.25 9.42 3.70
C VAL A 24 15.57 8.83 3.20
N LEU A 25 15.76 8.74 1.87
CA LEU A 25 17.01 8.27 1.27
C LEU A 25 18.21 9.11 1.74
N THR A 26 18.10 10.44 1.65
CA THR A 26 19.14 11.37 2.12
C THR A 26 19.40 11.19 3.62
N ALA A 27 18.35 11.02 4.44
CA ALA A 27 18.51 10.78 5.87
C ALA A 27 19.26 9.45 6.15
N LEU A 28 18.97 8.39 5.41
CA LEU A 28 19.68 7.11 5.52
C LEU A 28 21.15 7.24 5.15
N HIS A 29 21.46 7.97 4.06
CA HIS A 29 22.85 8.24 3.66
C HIS A 29 23.60 9.04 4.72
N ASN A 30 22.98 10.07 5.31
CA ASN A 30 23.57 10.86 6.39
C ASN A 30 23.87 10.02 7.65
N LEU A 31 23.17 8.90 7.85
CA LEU A 31 23.41 7.94 8.93
C LEU A 31 24.46 6.87 8.57
N GLY A 32 25.08 6.94 7.40
CA GLY A 32 26.11 6.01 6.92
C GLY A 32 25.59 4.82 6.11
N TYR A 33 24.29 4.77 5.79
CA TYR A 33 23.69 3.69 4.98
C TYR A 33 23.77 3.97 3.47
N GLU A 34 24.96 4.29 2.96
CA GLU A 34 25.19 4.72 1.56
C GLU A 34 24.80 3.66 0.51
N LYS A 35 24.74 2.38 0.90
CA LYS A 35 24.35 1.27 0.01
C LYS A 35 22.85 1.22 -0.31
N VAL A 36 22.02 2.03 0.35
CA VAL A 36 20.60 2.12 0.00
C VAL A 36 20.48 2.94 -1.28
N GLU A 37 20.01 2.33 -2.37
CA GLU A 37 19.98 2.99 -3.69
C GLU A 37 18.72 3.82 -3.93
N ASP A 38 17.58 3.41 -3.33
CA ASP A 38 16.32 4.14 -3.43
C ASP A 38 15.46 3.91 -2.19
N ALA A 39 14.60 4.88 -1.90
CA ALA A 39 13.56 4.77 -0.89
C ALA A 39 12.27 5.36 -1.46
N ARG A 40 11.19 4.58 -1.38
CA ARG A 40 9.84 5.01 -1.76
C ARG A 40 8.90 4.83 -0.58
N ILE A 41 8.08 5.83 -0.34
CA ILE A 41 7.07 5.85 0.71
C ILE A 41 5.71 5.53 0.11
N GLY A 42 4.98 4.70 0.84
CA GLY A 42 3.62 4.29 0.50
C GLY A 42 2.80 4.15 1.77
N LYS A 43 1.55 3.73 1.61
CA LYS A 43 0.60 3.52 2.70
C LYS A 43 0.38 2.02 2.87
N LEU A 44 0.30 1.56 4.11
CA LEU A 44 -0.26 0.26 4.46
C LEU A 44 -1.58 0.51 5.18
N ILE A 45 -2.66 -0.03 4.64
CA ILE A 45 -4.00 0.08 5.23
C ILE A 45 -4.43 -1.32 5.65
N GLU A 46 -4.66 -1.50 6.94
CA GLU A 46 -5.13 -2.76 7.51
C GLU A 46 -6.64 -2.68 7.77
N LEU A 47 -7.39 -3.60 7.20
CA LEU A 47 -8.83 -3.71 7.36
C LEU A 47 -9.18 -5.02 8.04
N LYS A 48 -10.24 -4.95 8.86
CA LYS A 48 -10.86 -6.10 9.49
C LYS A 48 -12.27 -6.24 8.96
N ILE A 49 -12.56 -7.33 8.27
CA ILE A 49 -13.83 -7.53 7.56
C ILE A 49 -14.49 -8.81 8.06
N MET A 50 -15.77 -8.71 8.42
CA MET A 50 -16.59 -9.88 8.77
C MET A 50 -17.45 -10.24 7.56
N ASP A 51 -17.25 -11.42 6.98
CA ASP A 51 -18.02 -11.88 5.82
C ASP A 51 -18.17 -13.41 5.84
N SER A 52 -19.04 -13.98 5.02
CA SER A 52 -19.18 -15.43 4.84
C SER A 52 -18.21 -16.02 3.81
N ASP A 53 -17.68 -15.21 2.88
CA ASP A 53 -16.88 -15.66 1.74
C ASP A 53 -15.65 -14.76 1.46
N ALA A 54 -14.47 -15.38 1.37
CA ALA A 54 -13.21 -14.71 1.07
C ALA A 54 -13.15 -14.11 -0.36
N GLY A 55 -13.80 -14.75 -1.33
CA GLY A 55 -13.87 -14.25 -2.71
C GLY A 55 -14.57 -12.89 -2.77
N ASN A 56 -15.73 -12.81 -2.11
CA ASN A 56 -16.49 -11.57 -1.96
C ASN A 56 -15.67 -10.45 -1.28
N VAL A 57 -14.91 -10.78 -0.23
CA VAL A 57 -14.04 -9.81 0.47
C VAL A 57 -13.03 -9.17 -0.48
N ARG A 58 -12.38 -9.97 -1.34
CA ARG A 58 -11.38 -9.44 -2.28
C ARG A 58 -11.98 -8.49 -3.30
N GLU A 59 -13.14 -8.81 -3.87
CA GLU A 59 -13.83 -7.93 -4.82
C GLU A 59 -14.24 -6.60 -4.18
N ARG A 60 -14.82 -6.65 -2.98
CA ARG A 60 -15.20 -5.46 -2.21
C ARG A 60 -14.00 -4.57 -1.92
N VAL A 61 -12.87 -5.14 -1.48
CA VAL A 61 -11.68 -4.35 -1.15
C VAL A 61 -11.09 -3.73 -2.42
N ASN A 62 -11.10 -4.43 -3.56
CA ASN A 62 -10.68 -3.84 -4.84
C ASN A 62 -11.55 -2.63 -5.23
N ASP A 63 -12.87 -2.71 -5.02
CA ASP A 63 -13.78 -1.58 -5.25
C ASP A 63 -13.50 -0.41 -4.29
N MET A 64 -13.28 -0.70 -2.99
CA MET A 64 -12.86 0.30 -2.01
C MET A 64 -11.55 0.99 -2.42
N CYS A 65 -10.58 0.24 -2.95
CA CYS A 65 -9.31 0.79 -3.42
C CYS A 65 -9.51 1.78 -4.58
N LYS A 66 -10.31 1.41 -5.57
CA LYS A 66 -10.58 2.26 -6.75
C LYS A 66 -11.39 3.51 -6.40
N LYS A 67 -12.28 3.43 -5.42
CA LYS A 67 -13.19 4.53 -5.04
C LYS A 67 -12.60 5.48 -4.01
N LEU A 68 -11.72 4.98 -3.13
CA LEU A 68 -11.29 5.75 -1.96
C LEU A 68 -9.84 5.51 -1.55
N LEU A 69 -9.41 4.25 -1.41
CA LEU A 69 -8.15 3.96 -0.70
C LEU A 69 -6.89 4.28 -1.52
N ALA A 70 -7.00 4.33 -2.84
CA ALA A 70 -5.91 4.69 -3.74
C ALA A 70 -6.39 5.69 -4.80
N ASN A 71 -5.52 6.63 -5.17
CA ASN A 71 -5.73 7.48 -6.33
C ASN A 71 -5.27 6.76 -7.60
N PRO A 72 -6.17 6.34 -8.51
CA PRO A 72 -5.81 5.50 -9.65
C PRO A 72 -4.90 6.21 -10.67
N VAL A 73 -4.83 7.54 -10.64
CA VAL A 73 -4.00 8.32 -11.58
C VAL A 73 -2.52 8.22 -11.20
N ILE A 74 -2.20 8.25 -9.90
CA ILE A 74 -0.83 8.41 -9.41
C ILE A 74 -0.35 7.28 -8.49
N GLU A 75 -1.24 6.41 -8.01
CA GLU A 75 -0.94 5.31 -7.10
C GLU A 75 -1.33 3.96 -7.73
N ASP A 76 -0.57 2.92 -7.38
CA ASP A 76 -0.91 1.51 -7.55
C ASP A 76 -1.17 0.89 -6.17
N PHE A 77 -1.93 -0.21 -6.14
CA PHE A 77 -2.20 -0.91 -4.89
C PHE A 77 -2.13 -2.44 -5.03
N VAL A 78 -1.83 -3.11 -3.93
CA VAL A 78 -1.82 -4.57 -3.80
C VAL A 78 -2.65 -4.96 -2.60
N VAL A 79 -3.58 -5.90 -2.79
CA VAL A 79 -4.46 -6.42 -1.74
C VAL A 79 -4.04 -7.83 -1.36
N LYS A 80 -3.86 -8.06 -0.06
CA LYS A 80 -3.67 -9.39 0.55
C LYS A 80 -4.81 -9.63 1.54
N VAL A 81 -5.46 -10.79 1.44
CA VAL A 81 -6.55 -11.21 2.32
C VAL A 81 -6.09 -12.47 3.05
N GLU A 82 -6.16 -12.44 4.38
CA GLU A 82 -5.83 -13.53 5.29
C GLU A 82 -7.10 -13.86 6.10
N GLU A 83 -7.42 -15.15 6.26
CA GLU A 83 -8.54 -15.65 7.10
C GLU A 83 -8.04 -15.95 8.52
#